data_AF-A0A947RVB5-F1
#
_entry.id   AF-A0A947RVB5-F1
#
_cell.length_a   1.000
_cell.length_b   1.000
_cell.length_c   1.000
_cell.angle_alpha   90.00
_cell.angle_beta   90.00
_cell.angle_gamma   90.00
#
_symmetry.space_group_name_H-M   'P 1'
#
loop_
_entity.id
_entity.type
_entity.pdbx_description
1 polymer ?
#
loop_
_entity_poly.entity_id
_entity_poly.type
_entity_poly.pdbx_seq_one_letter_code
_entity_poly.pdbx_strand_id
1 'polypeptide(L)'
;MDAYSKFTKEHIRGACLKVLALAVAVLYYNNSYTQEEISGSETAVTEEREDGREMSYSELQVEYEKLKIDRDNILLQTSKMLKNKREYEQGLDTFTEIKKERDEFFEKNKELEKKIIAAVAEVEVLEEEAVKLEAEKTELESMVWDPKDKETVNGLIAQNKLELKAVKDEARETVRAFENKVKDLENALKDENKKWIAERRSLDKEILILKKEAEKSEKREVKLEEEVASLTDRLNNTEKDKKGVEEELLKLERAGRKVPVDFKNLARHNEILTQQLADTHYNMGVLFCGQEKFRKAIAEYEQVLKIKPTDKDAIYNLGLIYAEHEVDREKAIHYFTEYIQIDNRSTNAEWAKAYIMKWEGWQQKAKNVLR
;
A
#
# COMPACT_ATOMS: atom_id res chain seq x y z
N MET A 1 -0.29 32.88 -20.36
CA MET A 1 0.60 32.15 -19.43
C MET A 1 -0.03 31.96 -18.06
N ASP A 2 -0.80 32.92 -17.53
CA ASP A 2 -1.44 32.79 -16.21
C ASP A 2 -2.46 31.66 -16.06
N ALA A 3 -3.28 31.38 -17.09
CA ALA A 3 -4.27 30.29 -17.02
C ALA A 3 -3.61 28.89 -16.95
N TYR A 4 -2.47 28.69 -17.63
CA TYR A 4 -1.74 27.41 -17.66
C TYR A 4 -0.95 27.15 -16.37
N SER A 5 -0.41 28.22 -15.77
CA SER A 5 0.27 28.20 -14.47
C SER A 5 -0.70 27.92 -13.31
N LYS A 6 -1.92 28.46 -13.38
CA LYS A 6 -2.97 28.21 -12.38
C LYS A 6 -3.49 26.77 -12.46
N PHE A 7 -3.73 26.27 -13.67
CA PHE A 7 -4.25 24.93 -13.93
C PHE A 7 -3.28 23.82 -13.47
N THR A 8 -1.98 23.98 -13.75
CA THR A 8 -0.94 23.02 -13.33
C THR A 8 -0.69 23.06 -11.83
N LYS A 9 -0.69 24.24 -11.19
CA LYS A 9 -0.57 24.35 -9.72
C LYS A 9 -1.74 23.70 -8.99
N GLU A 10 -2.97 23.83 -9.46
CA GLU A 10 -4.14 23.19 -8.81
C GLU A 10 -4.16 21.68 -8.98
N HIS A 11 -3.82 21.15 -10.16
CA HIS A 11 -3.75 19.70 -10.39
C HIS A 11 -2.65 19.02 -9.57
N ILE A 12 -1.45 19.62 -9.52
CA ILE A 12 -0.33 19.08 -8.73
C ILE A 12 -0.67 19.13 -7.23
N ARG A 13 -1.33 20.20 -6.76
CA ARG A 13 -1.76 20.31 -5.36
C ARG A 13 -2.82 19.26 -5.01
N GLY A 14 -3.75 18.98 -5.93
CA GLY A 14 -4.75 17.92 -5.81
C GLY A 14 -4.14 16.52 -5.76
N ALA A 15 -3.13 16.24 -6.59
CA ALA A 15 -2.40 14.97 -6.58
C ALA A 15 -1.61 14.79 -5.27
N CYS A 16 -0.88 15.81 -4.81
CA CYS A 16 -0.16 15.74 -3.53
C CYS A 16 -1.09 15.55 -2.32
N LEU A 17 -2.27 16.19 -2.31
CA LEU A 17 -3.27 16.01 -1.25
C LEU A 17 -3.86 14.59 -1.22
N LYS A 18 -4.07 13.96 -2.38
CA LYS A 18 -4.53 12.57 -2.48
C LYS A 18 -3.46 11.59 -2.00
N VAL A 19 -2.20 11.81 -2.36
CA VAL A 19 -1.07 10.98 -1.89
C VAL A 19 -0.87 11.11 -0.38
N LEU A 20 -1.00 12.31 0.18
CA LEU A 20 -0.97 12.53 1.63
C LEU A 20 -2.15 11.87 2.35
N ALA A 21 -3.36 11.93 1.78
CA ALA A 21 -4.53 11.27 2.36
C ALA A 21 -4.39 9.74 2.35
N LEU A 22 -3.86 9.16 1.27
CA LEU A 22 -3.53 7.73 1.18
C LEU A 22 -2.44 7.33 2.19
N ALA A 23 -1.38 8.12 2.32
CA ALA A 23 -0.32 7.86 3.29
C ALA A 23 -0.85 7.92 4.74
N VAL A 24 -1.73 8.87 5.06
CA VAL A 24 -2.38 8.97 6.38
C VAL A 24 -3.33 7.79 6.62
N ALA A 25 -4.09 7.35 5.62
CA ALA A 25 -4.96 6.17 5.74
C ALA A 25 -4.17 4.87 5.96
N VAL A 26 -3.06 4.68 5.26
CA VAL A 26 -2.15 3.53 5.45
C VAL A 26 -1.50 3.55 6.83
N LEU A 27 -1.10 4.72 7.33
CA LEU A 27 -0.57 4.86 8.69
C LEU A 27 -1.64 4.57 9.75
N TYR A 28 -2.88 4.99 9.54
CA TYR A 28 -3.99 4.70 10.45
C TYR A 28 -4.32 3.20 10.48
N TYR A 29 -4.31 2.55 9.32
CA TYR A 29 -4.56 1.11 9.16
C TYR A 29 -3.47 0.24 9.80
N ASN A 30 -2.20 0.66 9.67
CA ASN A 30 -1.07 -0.04 10.30
C ASN A 30 -1.02 0.14 11.82
N ASN A 31 -1.56 1.25 12.36
CA ASN A 31 -1.60 1.47 13.81
C ASN A 31 -2.77 0.73 14.49
N SER A 32 -3.83 0.38 13.76
CA SER A 32 -4.93 -0.44 14.28
C SER A 32 -4.62 -1.94 14.35
N TYR A 33 -3.63 -2.42 13.59
CA TYR A 33 -3.25 -3.84 13.54
C TYR A 33 -2.12 -4.24 14.50
N THR A 34 -1.40 -3.27 15.09
CA THR A 34 -0.29 -3.56 16.01
C THR A 34 -0.72 -3.78 17.47
N GLN A 35 -2.02 -3.70 17.78
CA GLN A 35 -2.54 -3.96 19.14
C GLN A 35 -3.27 -5.31 19.31
N GLU A 36 -3.59 -6.05 18.25
CA GLU A 36 -4.24 -7.35 18.36
C GLU A 36 -3.38 -8.46 17.72
N GLU A 37 -2.91 -9.36 18.59
CA GLU A 37 -2.50 -10.74 18.29
C GLU A 37 -1.12 -10.98 17.64
N ILE A 38 -0.07 -11.01 18.48
CA ILE A 38 1.03 -11.97 18.33
C ILE A 38 0.92 -12.97 19.49
N SER A 39 0.07 -13.99 19.32
CA SER A 39 0.17 -15.24 20.09
C SER A 39 -0.51 -16.37 19.33
N GLY A 40 0.26 -17.37 18.87
CA GLY A 40 -0.33 -18.66 18.51
C GLY A 40 0.25 -19.36 17.29
N SER A 41 1.21 -20.24 17.56
CA SER A 41 1.50 -21.51 16.86
C SER A 41 1.87 -21.50 15.37
N GLU A 42 3.17 -21.72 15.15
CA GLU A 42 3.70 -22.49 14.02
C GLU A 42 2.98 -23.85 13.90
N THR A 43 2.27 -24.08 12.79
CA THR A 43 2.09 -25.44 12.26
C THR A 43 2.22 -25.38 10.75
N ALA A 44 3.21 -26.10 10.24
CA ALA A 44 3.41 -26.34 8.83
C ALA A 44 2.21 -27.15 8.29
N VAL A 45 1.49 -26.57 7.33
CA VAL A 45 0.55 -27.31 6.47
C VAL A 45 1.07 -27.20 5.06
N THR A 46 1.67 -28.30 4.61
CA THR A 46 1.93 -28.59 3.20
C THR A 46 0.68 -29.30 2.66
N GLU A 47 -0.09 -28.66 1.79
CA GLU A 47 -1.09 -29.33 0.97
C GLU A 47 -0.97 -28.90 -0.50
N GLU A 48 -1.22 -29.87 -1.37
CA GLU A 48 -0.78 -29.92 -2.76
C GLU A 48 -1.64 -29.05 -3.70
N ARG A 49 -0.95 -28.52 -4.72
CA ARG A 49 -1.53 -27.75 -5.82
C ARG A 49 -2.02 -28.66 -6.95
N GLU A 50 -3.15 -28.31 -7.53
CA GLU A 50 -3.39 -28.42 -8.97
C GLU A 50 -3.47 -26.99 -9.54
N ASP A 51 -2.35 -26.51 -10.13
CA ASP A 51 -2.12 -25.24 -10.85
C ASP A 51 -1.90 -23.90 -10.07
N GLY A 52 -1.02 -23.84 -9.07
CA GLY A 52 0.37 -23.63 -9.51
C GLY A 52 1.13 -22.36 -9.07
N ARG A 53 0.70 -21.52 -8.11
CA ARG A 53 1.63 -20.78 -7.22
C ARG A 53 0.99 -20.10 -5.98
N GLU A 54 0.66 -20.87 -4.93
CA GLU A 54 0.58 -20.32 -3.57
C GLU A 54 1.95 -19.78 -3.16
N MET A 55 2.10 -18.46 -3.07
CA MET A 55 3.35 -17.91 -2.59
C MET A 55 3.57 -18.30 -1.13
N SER A 56 4.65 -19.03 -0.87
CA SER A 56 5.11 -19.28 0.48
C SER A 56 5.23 -17.95 1.24
N TYR A 57 5.06 -17.96 2.56
CA TYR A 57 5.32 -16.78 3.39
C TYR A 57 6.69 -16.14 3.09
N SER A 58 7.68 -16.96 2.75
CA SER A 58 9.00 -16.49 2.28
C SER A 58 8.95 -15.76 0.94
N GLU A 59 8.09 -16.18 0.01
CA GLU A 59 7.91 -15.54 -1.31
C GLU A 59 7.15 -14.21 -1.17
N LEU A 60 6.12 -14.15 -0.32
CA LEU A 60 5.44 -12.91 0.08
C LEU A 60 6.40 -11.90 0.73
N GLN A 61 7.30 -12.37 1.59
CA GLN A 61 8.30 -11.51 2.24
C GLN A 61 9.31 -10.95 1.22
N VAL A 62 9.70 -11.75 0.22
CA VAL A 62 10.53 -11.28 -0.90
C VAL A 62 9.78 -10.24 -1.74
N GLU A 63 8.49 -10.43 -1.99
CA GLU A 63 7.68 -9.49 -2.78
C GLU A 63 7.45 -8.18 -2.03
N TYR A 64 7.22 -8.23 -0.71
CA TYR A 64 7.15 -7.06 0.15
C TYR A 64 8.46 -6.26 0.15
N GLU A 65 9.63 -6.91 0.26
CA GLU A 65 10.91 -6.21 0.20
C GLU A 65 11.16 -5.59 -1.18
N LYS A 66 10.70 -6.22 -2.28
CA LYS A 66 10.73 -5.59 -3.61
C LYS A 66 9.85 -4.33 -3.68
N LEU A 67 8.60 -4.41 -3.22
CA LEU A 67 7.67 -3.27 -3.17
C LEU A 67 8.20 -2.12 -2.32
N LYS A 68 8.87 -2.43 -1.21
CA LYS A 68 9.52 -1.46 -0.34
C LYS A 68 10.70 -0.76 -1.03
N ILE A 69 11.52 -1.51 -1.78
CA ILE A 69 12.60 -0.94 -2.61
C ILE A 69 12.01 -0.03 -3.70
N ASP A 70 10.92 -0.44 -4.34
CA ASP A 70 10.27 0.36 -5.38
C ASP A 70 9.66 1.66 -4.82
N ARG A 71 9.00 1.58 -3.66
CA ARG A 71 8.55 2.77 -2.90
C ARG A 71 9.71 3.72 -2.60
N ASP A 72 10.82 3.19 -2.10
CA ASP A 72 11.98 4.01 -1.72
C ASP A 72 12.65 4.64 -2.96
N ASN A 73 12.66 3.94 -4.09
CA ASN A 73 13.09 4.47 -5.39
C ASN A 73 12.18 5.60 -5.89
N ILE A 74 10.86 5.44 -5.78
CA ILE A 74 9.89 6.48 -6.13
C ILE A 74 10.10 7.70 -5.26
N LEU A 75 10.17 7.54 -3.93
CA LEU A 75 10.43 8.65 -3.00
C LEU A 75 11.74 9.37 -3.31
N LEU A 76 12.80 8.62 -3.67
CA LEU A 76 14.07 9.20 -4.08
C LEU A 76 13.92 10.01 -5.38
N GLN A 77 13.21 9.50 -6.37
CA GLN A 77 12.93 10.22 -7.61
C GLN A 77 12.09 11.47 -7.37
N THR A 78 11.04 11.39 -6.55
CA THR A 78 10.22 12.54 -6.16
C THR A 78 11.04 13.60 -5.44
N SER A 79 11.95 13.21 -4.55
CA SER A 79 12.84 14.14 -3.87
C SER A 79 13.80 14.86 -4.83
N LYS A 80 14.33 14.14 -5.83
CA LYS A 80 15.17 14.71 -6.90
C LYS A 80 14.35 15.68 -7.76
N MET A 81 13.14 15.32 -8.15
CA MET A 81 12.26 16.21 -8.93
C MET A 81 11.89 17.47 -8.15
N LEU A 82 11.62 17.37 -6.85
CA LEU A 82 11.37 18.53 -5.99
C LEU A 82 12.59 19.44 -5.87
N LYS A 83 13.80 18.86 -5.81
CA LYS A 83 15.05 19.63 -5.81
C LYS A 83 15.25 20.37 -7.14
N ASN A 84 15.11 19.67 -8.27
CA ASN A 84 15.23 20.27 -9.60
C ASN A 84 14.18 21.37 -9.82
N LYS A 85 12.96 21.18 -9.30
CA LYS A 85 11.91 22.20 -9.33
C LYS A 85 12.32 23.46 -8.56
N ARG A 86 12.88 23.32 -7.36
CA ARG A 86 13.41 24.47 -6.60
C ARG A 86 14.54 25.18 -7.34
N GLU A 87 15.45 24.42 -7.94
CA GLU A 87 16.55 24.98 -8.74
C GLU A 87 16.01 25.75 -9.97
N TYR A 88 14.96 25.23 -10.62
CA TYR A 88 14.27 25.92 -11.72
C TYR A 88 13.53 27.19 -11.25
N GLU A 89 12.83 27.12 -10.10
CA GLU A 89 12.17 28.29 -9.51
C GLU A 89 13.19 29.38 -9.14
N GLN A 90 14.33 29.01 -8.54
CA GLN A 90 15.44 29.93 -8.27
C GLN A 90 16.04 30.52 -9.56
N GLY A 91 16.17 29.71 -10.61
CA GLY A 91 16.61 30.17 -11.93
C GLY A 91 15.62 31.15 -12.58
N LEU A 92 14.32 30.95 -12.35
CA LEU A 92 13.28 31.87 -12.83
C LEU A 92 13.35 33.21 -12.08
N ASP A 93 13.53 33.17 -10.77
CA ASP A 93 13.66 34.37 -9.94
C ASP A 93 14.88 35.19 -10.36
N THR A 94 16.06 34.55 -10.49
CA THR A 94 17.28 35.23 -10.98
C THR A 94 17.11 35.78 -12.40
N PHE A 95 16.43 35.07 -13.30
CA PHE A 95 16.11 35.59 -14.63
C PHE A 95 15.21 36.84 -14.56
N THR A 96 14.23 36.87 -13.65
CA THR A 96 13.38 38.05 -13.48
C THR A 96 14.13 39.25 -12.92
N GLU A 97 15.09 39.03 -12.02
CA GLU A 97 15.97 40.08 -11.51
C GLU A 97 16.88 40.64 -12.61
N ILE A 98 17.57 39.78 -13.36
CA ILE A 98 18.42 40.19 -14.50
C ILE A 98 17.60 40.96 -15.54
N LYS A 99 16.37 40.52 -15.82
CA LYS A 99 15.47 41.21 -16.74
C LYS A 99 15.14 42.61 -16.24
N LYS A 100 14.89 42.77 -14.94
CA LYS A 100 14.63 44.07 -14.32
C LYS A 100 15.85 44.98 -14.39
N GLU A 101 17.04 44.48 -14.05
CA GLU A 101 18.30 45.24 -14.15
C GLU A 101 18.59 45.70 -15.58
N ARG A 102 18.36 44.83 -16.57
CA ARG A 102 18.45 45.18 -17.99
C ARG A 102 17.49 46.31 -18.36
N ASP A 103 16.25 46.25 -17.90
CA ASP A 103 15.24 47.27 -18.21
C ASP A 103 15.60 48.62 -17.55
N GLU A 104 16.11 48.61 -16.33
CA GLU A 104 16.66 49.79 -15.65
C GLU A 104 17.87 50.37 -16.38
N PHE A 105 18.78 49.51 -16.85
CA PHE A 105 19.92 49.93 -17.67
C PHE A 105 19.46 50.57 -18.98
N PHE A 106 18.46 50.00 -19.64
CA PHE A 106 17.91 50.52 -20.90
C PHE A 106 17.32 51.93 -20.73
N GLU A 107 16.59 52.17 -19.64
CA GLU A 107 16.06 53.51 -19.35
C GLU A 107 17.16 54.52 -19.01
N LYS A 108 18.19 54.13 -18.23
CA LYS A 108 19.36 54.99 -18.00
C LYS A 108 20.07 55.35 -19.30
N ASN A 109 20.22 54.38 -20.21
CA ASN A 109 20.89 54.59 -21.48
C ASN A 109 20.10 55.58 -22.37
N LYS A 110 18.77 55.45 -22.39
CA LYS A 110 17.87 56.39 -23.06
C LYS A 110 17.92 57.79 -22.47
N GLU A 111 18.09 57.91 -21.15
CA GLU A 111 18.26 59.22 -20.49
C GLU A 111 19.61 59.87 -20.84
N LEU A 112 20.68 59.07 -20.90
CA LEU A 112 21.99 59.52 -21.35
C LEU A 112 21.97 59.98 -22.82
N GLU A 113 21.30 59.24 -23.71
CA GLU A 113 21.10 59.66 -25.11
C GLU A 113 20.42 61.03 -25.20
N LYS A 114 19.39 61.29 -24.39
CA LYS A 114 18.74 62.61 -24.35
C LYS A 114 19.69 63.71 -23.89
N LYS A 115 20.52 63.44 -22.88
CA LYS A 115 21.52 64.41 -22.39
C LYS A 115 22.58 64.72 -23.44
N ILE A 116 23.01 63.71 -24.20
CA ILE A 116 23.94 63.89 -25.32
C ILE A 116 23.30 64.77 -26.40
N ILE A 117 22.06 64.49 -26.80
CA ILE A 117 21.34 65.30 -27.80
C ILE A 117 21.21 66.77 -27.33
N ALA A 118 20.90 66.99 -26.05
CA ALA A 118 20.81 68.34 -25.50
C ALA A 118 22.17 69.07 -25.51
N ALA A 119 23.24 68.39 -25.12
CA ALA A 119 24.59 68.97 -25.13
C ALA A 119 25.07 69.30 -26.55
N VAL A 120 24.74 68.46 -27.55
CA VAL A 120 25.04 68.73 -28.95
C VAL A 120 24.30 69.99 -29.43
N ALA A 121 23.02 70.14 -29.07
CA ALA A 121 22.25 71.34 -29.42
C ALA A 121 22.81 72.61 -28.75
N GLU A 122 23.28 72.54 -27.50
CA GLU A 122 23.97 73.66 -26.85
C GLU A 122 25.26 74.06 -27.58
N VAL A 123 26.04 73.08 -28.03
CA VAL A 123 27.25 73.34 -28.83
C VAL A 123 26.90 74.05 -30.15
N GLU A 124 25.85 73.63 -30.85
CA GLU A 124 25.40 74.28 -32.09
C GLU A 124 25.02 75.76 -31.86
N VAL A 125 24.30 76.06 -30.76
CA VAL A 125 23.95 77.44 -30.40
C VAL A 125 25.21 78.28 -30.11
N LEU A 126 26.16 77.72 -29.36
CA LEU A 126 27.43 78.41 -29.08
C LEU A 126 28.26 78.63 -30.35
N GLU A 127 28.21 77.72 -31.32
CA GLU A 127 28.83 77.91 -32.63
C GLU A 127 28.18 79.05 -33.41
N GLU A 128 26.86 79.16 -33.41
CA GLU A 128 26.14 80.29 -34.03
C GLU A 128 26.46 81.63 -33.36
N GLU A 129 26.52 81.67 -32.04
CA GLU A 129 26.92 82.87 -31.28
C GLU A 129 28.36 83.27 -31.58
N ALA A 130 29.28 82.30 -31.67
CA ALA A 130 30.66 82.57 -32.06
C ALA A 130 30.75 83.15 -33.48
N VAL A 131 29.91 82.72 -34.41
CA VAL A 131 29.83 83.30 -35.76
C VAL A 131 29.31 84.75 -35.72
N LYS A 132 28.27 85.03 -34.92
CA LYS A 132 27.76 86.40 -34.74
C LYS A 132 28.80 87.33 -34.12
N LEU A 133 29.50 86.87 -33.08
CA LEU A 133 30.57 87.64 -32.46
C LEU A 133 31.74 87.89 -33.42
N GLU A 134 32.08 86.94 -34.29
CA GLU A 134 33.09 87.17 -35.33
C GLU A 134 32.62 88.20 -36.38
N ALA A 135 31.31 88.25 -36.68
CA ALA A 135 30.70 89.24 -37.57
C ALA A 135 30.66 90.64 -36.93
N GLU A 136 30.22 90.76 -35.68
CA GLU A 136 30.23 92.01 -34.90
C GLU A 136 31.65 92.54 -34.75
N LYS A 137 32.62 91.65 -34.52
CA LYS A 137 34.03 92.00 -34.50
C LYS A 137 34.50 92.54 -35.85
N THR A 138 34.08 91.96 -36.97
CA THR A 138 34.45 92.49 -38.31
C THR A 138 33.81 93.86 -38.56
N GLU A 139 32.61 94.09 -38.05
CA GLU A 139 31.93 95.38 -38.10
C GLU A 139 32.62 96.42 -37.20
N LEU A 140 32.98 96.07 -35.96
CA LEU A 140 33.77 96.92 -35.07
C LEU A 140 35.16 97.24 -35.62
N GLU A 141 35.85 96.25 -36.21
CA GLU A 141 37.11 96.44 -36.96
C GLU A 141 36.95 97.49 -38.08
N SER A 142 35.75 97.61 -38.68
CA SER A 142 35.42 98.61 -39.70
C SER A 142 35.09 100.00 -39.14
N MET A 143 34.75 100.13 -37.85
CA MET A 143 34.30 101.37 -37.21
C MET A 143 35.41 102.15 -36.46
N VAL A 144 36.65 101.66 -36.36
CA VAL A 144 37.71 102.34 -35.59
C VAL A 144 38.37 103.49 -36.36
N TRP A 145 38.01 104.73 -35.98
CA TRP A 145 38.68 106.01 -36.32
C TRP A 145 39.22 106.70 -35.05
N ASP A 146 40.41 106.28 -34.57
CA ASP A 146 41.47 107.11 -33.96
C ASP A 146 42.80 106.30 -34.00
N PRO A 147 43.92 106.82 -34.53
CA PRO A 147 45.18 106.07 -34.71
C PRO A 147 45.86 105.55 -33.44
N LYS A 148 45.57 106.09 -32.24
CA LYS A 148 46.22 105.65 -30.99
C LYS A 148 45.60 104.42 -30.32
N ASP A 149 44.35 104.08 -30.63
CA ASP A 149 43.65 102.90 -30.09
C ASP A 149 43.68 101.69 -31.04
N LYS A 150 44.06 101.88 -32.30
CA LYS A 150 44.03 100.83 -33.34
C LYS A 150 45.07 99.73 -33.13
N GLU A 151 46.23 100.06 -32.57
CA GLU A 151 47.29 99.08 -32.27
C GLU A 151 46.95 98.23 -31.05
N THR A 152 46.35 98.85 -30.02
CA THR A 152 45.81 98.19 -28.82
C THR A 152 44.61 97.30 -29.15
N VAL A 153 43.66 97.79 -29.94
CA VAL A 153 42.48 97.01 -30.40
C VAL A 153 42.90 95.86 -31.30
N ASN A 154 43.83 96.06 -32.24
CA ASN A 154 44.35 94.97 -33.08
C ASN A 154 45.16 93.94 -32.26
N GLY A 155 45.88 94.38 -31.22
CA GLY A 155 46.56 93.50 -30.28
C GLY A 155 45.58 92.62 -29.50
N LEU A 156 44.51 93.21 -28.95
CA LEU A 156 43.43 92.50 -28.25
C LEU A 156 42.66 91.54 -29.18
N ILE A 157 42.40 91.95 -30.42
CA ILE A 157 41.75 91.12 -31.44
C ILE A 157 42.62 89.92 -31.82
N ALA A 158 43.93 90.12 -31.97
CA ALA A 158 44.88 89.06 -32.27
C ALA A 158 45.01 88.10 -31.08
N GLN A 159 45.04 88.62 -29.85
CA GLN A 159 45.05 87.83 -28.62
C GLN A 159 43.78 87.01 -28.47
N ASN A 160 42.59 87.61 -28.64
CA ASN A 160 41.31 86.90 -28.59
C ASN A 160 41.19 85.86 -29.71
N LYS A 161 41.72 86.11 -30.91
CA LYS A 161 41.79 85.10 -31.99
C LYS A 161 42.66 83.90 -31.61
N LEU A 162 43.78 84.15 -30.92
CA LEU A 162 44.68 83.11 -30.41
C LEU A 162 44.04 82.30 -29.29
N GLU A 163 43.39 82.97 -28.33
CA GLU A 163 42.68 82.33 -27.23
C GLU A 163 41.48 81.52 -27.74
N LEU A 164 40.67 82.06 -28.65
CA LEU A 164 39.55 81.35 -29.27
C LEU A 164 40.02 80.12 -30.06
N LYS A 165 41.15 80.24 -30.77
CA LYS A 165 41.74 79.11 -31.49
C LYS A 165 42.23 78.03 -30.51
N ALA A 166 42.89 78.42 -29.42
CA ALA A 166 43.33 77.49 -28.38
C ALA A 166 42.15 76.74 -27.75
N VAL A 167 41.07 77.46 -27.39
CA VAL A 167 39.85 76.86 -26.83
C VAL A 167 39.18 75.91 -27.84
N LYS A 168 39.11 76.29 -29.13
CA LYS A 168 38.55 75.41 -30.17
C LYS A 168 39.40 74.15 -30.40
N ASP A 169 40.72 74.27 -30.36
CA ASP A 169 41.62 73.14 -30.54
C ASP A 169 41.55 72.20 -29.32
N GLU A 170 41.46 72.73 -28.09
CA GLU A 170 41.25 71.95 -26.86
C GLU A 170 39.86 71.25 -26.83
N ALA A 171 38.81 71.95 -27.26
CA ALA A 171 37.47 71.37 -27.42
C ALA A 171 37.46 70.24 -28.46
N ARG A 172 38.19 70.38 -29.57
CA ARG A 172 38.31 69.31 -30.58
C ARG A 172 39.07 68.10 -30.06
N GLU A 173 40.14 68.30 -29.30
CA GLU A 173 40.88 67.19 -28.70
C GLU A 173 40.05 66.43 -27.67
N THR A 174 39.31 67.15 -26.82
CA THR A 174 38.42 66.54 -25.84
C THR A 174 37.26 65.78 -26.50
N VAL A 175 36.63 66.34 -27.53
CA VAL A 175 35.60 65.63 -28.32
C VAL A 175 36.16 64.38 -28.97
N ARG A 176 37.34 64.45 -29.63
CA ARG A 176 37.99 63.26 -30.20
C ARG A 176 38.32 62.19 -29.15
N ALA A 177 38.76 62.60 -27.97
CA ALA A 177 39.03 61.67 -26.88
C ALA A 177 37.73 60.97 -26.41
N PHE A 178 36.63 61.70 -26.33
CA PHE A 178 35.32 61.13 -26.01
C PHE A 178 34.81 60.19 -27.11
N GLU A 179 34.90 60.57 -28.38
CA GLU A 179 34.51 59.72 -29.52
C GLU A 179 35.27 58.40 -29.53
N ASN A 180 36.59 58.43 -29.30
CA ASN A 180 37.40 57.22 -29.18
C ASN A 180 36.94 56.34 -28.02
N LYS A 181 36.66 56.95 -26.85
CA LYS A 181 36.20 56.23 -25.66
C LYS A 181 34.82 55.59 -25.86
N VAL A 182 33.91 56.29 -26.53
CA VAL A 182 32.59 55.75 -26.92
C VAL A 182 32.77 54.56 -27.84
N LYS A 183 33.64 54.67 -28.84
CA LYS A 183 33.92 53.60 -29.80
C LYS A 183 34.53 52.35 -29.14
N ASP A 184 35.42 52.54 -28.17
CA ASP A 184 35.99 51.45 -27.38
C ASP A 184 34.92 50.74 -26.54
N LEU A 185 34.02 51.50 -25.91
CA LEU A 185 32.89 50.95 -25.15
C LEU A 185 31.91 50.21 -26.06
N GLU A 186 31.59 50.73 -27.24
CA GLU A 186 30.73 50.05 -28.22
C GLU A 186 31.30 48.71 -28.66
N ASN A 187 32.62 48.64 -28.90
CA ASN A 187 33.30 47.42 -29.27
C ASN A 187 33.29 46.40 -28.11
N ALA A 188 33.57 46.85 -26.89
CA ALA A 188 33.50 46.01 -25.70
C ALA A 188 32.09 45.44 -25.50
N LEU A 189 31.06 46.28 -25.63
CA LEU A 189 29.65 45.88 -25.50
C LEU A 189 29.24 44.88 -26.59
N LYS A 190 29.72 45.07 -27.82
CA LYS A 190 29.50 44.11 -28.92
C LYS A 190 30.08 42.74 -28.62
N ASP A 191 31.29 42.69 -28.10
CA ASP A 191 31.96 41.42 -27.81
C ASP A 191 31.34 40.72 -26.60
N GLU A 192 30.91 41.47 -25.58
CA GLU A 192 30.15 40.93 -24.46
C GLU A 192 28.78 40.40 -24.92
N ASN A 193 28.05 41.14 -25.76
CA ASN A 193 26.77 40.69 -26.30
C ASN A 193 26.92 39.41 -27.15
N LYS A 194 28.02 39.25 -27.91
CA LYS A 194 28.31 38.00 -28.62
C LYS A 194 28.49 36.82 -27.65
N LYS A 195 29.16 37.02 -26.51
CA LYS A 195 29.32 35.99 -25.47
C LYS A 195 27.97 35.58 -24.90
N TRP A 196 27.15 36.56 -24.50
CA TRP A 196 25.80 36.31 -24.00
C TRP A 196 24.90 35.56 -25.01
N ILE A 197 24.99 35.90 -26.30
CA ILE A 197 24.27 35.17 -27.36
C ILE A 197 24.75 33.72 -27.47
N ALA A 198 26.05 33.47 -27.35
CA ALA A 198 26.60 32.11 -27.39
C ALA A 198 26.17 31.28 -26.18
N GLU A 199 26.24 31.85 -24.96
CA GLU A 199 25.79 31.21 -23.73
C GLU A 199 24.29 30.89 -23.76
N ARG A 200 23.47 31.87 -24.17
CA ARG A 200 22.03 31.67 -24.35
C ARG A 200 21.73 30.52 -25.32
N ARG A 201 22.45 30.44 -26.45
CA ARG A 201 22.28 29.33 -27.41
C ARG A 201 22.69 27.98 -26.82
N SER A 202 23.65 27.94 -25.90
CA SER A 202 24.01 26.71 -25.19
C SER A 202 22.89 26.28 -24.25
N LEU A 203 22.40 27.22 -23.43
CA LEU A 203 21.30 26.97 -22.50
C LEU A 203 20.01 26.54 -23.21
N ASP A 204 19.69 27.17 -24.36
CA ASP A 204 18.53 26.79 -25.18
C ASP A 204 18.60 25.32 -25.63
N LYS A 205 19.81 24.79 -25.92
CA LYS A 205 20.01 23.37 -26.28
C LYS A 205 19.84 22.46 -25.08
N GLU A 206 20.39 22.83 -23.92
CA GLU A 206 20.23 22.06 -22.68
C GLU A 206 18.76 21.98 -22.26
N ILE A 207 18.04 23.10 -22.30
CA ILE A 207 16.60 23.15 -22.03
C ILE A 207 15.84 22.23 -22.99
N LEU A 208 16.21 22.18 -24.27
CA LEU A 208 15.57 21.29 -25.24
C LEU A 208 15.79 19.81 -24.90
N ILE A 209 16.99 19.44 -24.45
CA ILE A 209 17.30 18.07 -24.01
C ILE A 209 16.47 17.72 -22.78
N LEU A 210 16.46 18.59 -21.77
CA LEU A 210 15.71 18.39 -20.54
C LEU A 210 14.20 18.28 -20.79
N LYS A 211 13.64 19.06 -21.72
CA LYS A 211 12.23 18.93 -22.12
C LYS A 211 11.92 17.56 -22.72
N LYS A 212 12.78 17.05 -23.60
CA LYS A 212 12.60 15.71 -24.19
C LYS A 212 12.69 14.60 -23.14
N GLU A 213 13.56 14.76 -22.15
CA GLU A 213 13.66 13.81 -21.03
C GLU A 213 12.43 13.88 -20.12
N ALA A 214 11.92 15.08 -19.83
CA ALA A 214 10.69 15.27 -19.07
C ALA A 214 9.49 14.61 -19.77
N GLU A 215 9.32 14.81 -21.08
CA GLU A 215 8.26 14.16 -21.87
C GLU A 215 8.35 12.63 -21.85
N LYS A 216 9.57 12.07 -21.86
CA LYS A 216 9.78 10.62 -21.73
C LYS A 216 9.42 10.12 -20.33
N SER A 217 9.76 10.89 -19.30
CA SER A 217 9.42 10.58 -17.91
C SER A 217 7.91 10.59 -17.69
N GLU A 218 7.21 11.61 -18.20
CA GLU A 218 5.76 11.74 -18.11
C GLU A 218 5.05 10.56 -18.79
N LYS A 219 5.49 10.15 -19.97
CA LYS A 219 4.97 8.94 -20.64
C LYS A 219 5.20 7.66 -19.84
N ARG A 220 6.28 7.59 -19.05
CA ARG A 220 6.56 6.44 -18.19
C ARG A 220 5.68 6.46 -16.94
N GLU A 221 5.42 7.63 -16.39
CA GLU A 221 4.53 7.83 -15.25
C GLU A 221 3.11 7.36 -15.59
N VAL A 222 2.56 7.78 -16.73
CA VAL A 222 1.22 7.33 -17.18
C VAL A 222 1.12 5.81 -17.28
N LYS A 223 2.15 5.14 -17.83
CA LYS A 223 2.17 3.66 -17.91
C LYS A 223 2.19 3.00 -16.54
N LEU A 224 2.95 3.56 -15.60
CA LEU A 224 3.01 3.05 -14.23
C LEU A 224 1.68 3.25 -13.51
N GLU A 225 0.98 4.37 -13.75
CA GLU A 225 -0.36 4.60 -13.20
C GLU A 225 -1.37 3.56 -13.71
N GLU A 226 -1.32 3.22 -15.00
CA GLU A 226 -2.16 2.15 -15.59
C GLU A 226 -1.85 0.78 -14.97
N GLU A 227 -0.57 0.44 -14.78
CA GLU A 227 -0.15 -0.79 -14.12
C GLU A 227 -0.64 -0.86 -12.66
N VAL A 228 -0.45 0.22 -11.89
CA VAL A 228 -0.90 0.32 -10.50
C VAL A 228 -2.43 0.16 -10.40
N ALA A 229 -3.19 0.77 -11.31
CA ALA A 229 -4.64 0.61 -11.35
C ALA A 229 -5.02 -0.87 -11.59
N SER A 230 -4.36 -1.54 -12.54
CA SER A 230 -4.62 -2.97 -12.82
C SER A 230 -4.28 -3.89 -11.65
N LEU A 231 -3.19 -3.59 -10.92
CA LEU A 231 -2.79 -4.34 -9.73
C LEU A 231 -3.77 -4.12 -8.57
N THR A 232 -4.28 -2.89 -8.43
CA THR A 232 -5.30 -2.55 -7.42
C THR A 232 -6.58 -3.33 -7.65
N ASP A 233 -7.05 -3.44 -8.90
CA ASP A 233 -8.22 -4.22 -9.25
C ASP A 233 -8.03 -5.72 -8.95
N ARG A 234 -6.84 -6.26 -9.28
CA ARG A 234 -6.49 -7.65 -8.95
C ARG A 234 -6.50 -7.90 -7.45
N LEU A 235 -5.93 -7.00 -6.66
CA LEU A 235 -5.90 -7.11 -5.20
C LEU A 235 -7.32 -7.15 -4.62
N ASN A 236 -8.19 -6.23 -5.06
CA ASN A 236 -9.57 -6.17 -4.60
C ASN A 236 -10.35 -7.47 -4.91
N ASN A 237 -10.11 -8.06 -6.08
CA ASN A 237 -10.72 -9.35 -6.44
C ASN A 237 -10.21 -10.48 -5.54
N THR A 238 -8.90 -10.58 -5.32
CA THR A 238 -8.32 -11.59 -4.43
C THR A 238 -8.82 -11.46 -2.99
N GLU A 239 -8.99 -10.23 -2.47
CA GLU A 239 -9.58 -10.00 -1.15
C GLU A 239 -11.02 -10.49 -1.04
N LYS A 240 -11.80 -10.32 -2.12
CA LYS A 240 -13.16 -10.82 -2.20
C LYS A 240 -13.19 -12.35 -2.21
N ASP A 241 -12.32 -12.97 -2.99
CA ASP A 241 -12.21 -14.44 -3.06
C ASP A 241 -11.79 -15.02 -1.72
N LYS A 242 -10.81 -14.39 -1.04
CA LYS A 242 -10.38 -14.76 0.31
C LYS A 242 -11.56 -14.75 1.30
N LYS A 243 -12.37 -13.68 1.30
CA LYS A 243 -13.57 -13.61 2.16
C LYS A 243 -14.56 -14.74 1.85
N GLY A 244 -14.74 -15.08 0.57
CA GLY A 244 -15.58 -16.21 0.18
C GLY A 244 -15.07 -17.55 0.74
N VAL A 245 -13.76 -17.79 0.67
CA VAL A 245 -13.13 -19.00 1.24
C VAL A 245 -13.25 -19.04 2.76
N GLU A 246 -13.05 -17.91 3.46
CA GLU A 246 -13.21 -17.81 4.91
C GLU A 246 -14.64 -18.15 5.36
N GLU A 247 -15.65 -17.68 4.63
CA GLU A 247 -17.05 -18.01 4.89
C GLU A 247 -17.35 -19.51 4.72
N GLU A 248 -16.81 -20.14 3.68
CA GLU A 248 -16.96 -21.59 3.47
C GLU A 248 -16.23 -22.41 4.53
N LEU A 249 -15.01 -22.02 4.91
CA LEU A 249 -14.26 -22.67 5.99
C LEU A 249 -15.05 -22.62 7.31
N LEU A 250 -15.65 -21.48 7.64
CA LEU A 250 -16.48 -21.35 8.84
C LEU A 250 -17.72 -22.26 8.80
N LYS A 251 -18.34 -22.45 7.63
CA LYS A 251 -19.45 -23.40 7.47
C LYS A 251 -18.98 -24.84 7.68
N LEU A 252 -17.85 -25.21 7.09
CA LEU A 252 -17.22 -26.52 7.24
C LEU A 252 -16.85 -26.82 8.69
N GLU A 253 -16.22 -25.88 9.40
CA GLU A 253 -15.89 -26.05 10.82
C GLU A 253 -17.14 -26.25 11.69
N ARG A 254 -18.22 -25.51 11.42
CA ARG A 254 -19.49 -25.68 12.13
C ARG A 254 -20.09 -27.05 11.84
N ALA A 255 -20.03 -27.52 10.60
CA ALA A 255 -20.48 -28.86 10.23
C ALA A 255 -19.62 -29.95 10.90
N GLY A 256 -18.30 -29.81 10.86
CA GLY A 256 -17.34 -30.72 11.50
C GLY A 256 -17.52 -30.81 13.01
N ARG A 257 -17.95 -29.73 13.68
CA ARG A 257 -18.32 -29.74 15.11
C ARG A 257 -19.64 -30.46 15.41
N LYS A 258 -20.61 -30.41 14.50
CA LYS A 258 -21.92 -31.07 14.67
C LYS A 258 -21.82 -32.59 14.54
N VAL A 259 -21.01 -33.07 13.60
CA VAL A 259 -20.90 -34.52 13.30
C VAL A 259 -20.56 -35.38 14.54
N PRO A 260 -19.57 -35.03 15.39
CA PRO A 260 -19.29 -35.79 16.61
C PRO A 260 -20.45 -35.77 17.62
N VAL A 261 -21.18 -34.66 17.70
CA VAL A 261 -22.33 -34.52 18.62
C VAL A 261 -23.49 -35.40 18.13
N ASP A 262 -23.79 -35.35 16.84
CA ASP A 262 -24.83 -36.17 16.22
C ASP A 262 -24.49 -37.66 16.33
N PHE A 263 -23.23 -38.03 16.11
CA PHE A 263 -22.79 -39.42 16.27
C PHE A 263 -22.91 -39.90 17.73
N LYS A 264 -22.54 -39.06 18.71
CA LYS A 264 -22.70 -39.36 20.13
C LYS A 264 -24.18 -39.52 20.53
N ASN A 265 -25.05 -38.65 20.01
CA ASN A 265 -26.49 -38.73 20.24
C ASN A 265 -27.09 -39.99 19.60
N LEU A 266 -26.67 -40.32 18.37
CA LEU A 266 -27.08 -41.52 17.66
C LEU A 266 -26.63 -42.79 18.39
N ALA A 267 -25.39 -42.83 18.88
CA ALA A 267 -24.88 -43.95 19.68
C ALA A 267 -25.73 -44.16 20.95
N ARG A 268 -26.04 -43.08 21.67
CA ARG A 268 -26.94 -43.14 22.84
C ARG A 268 -28.34 -43.62 22.48
N HIS A 269 -28.89 -43.14 21.37
CA HIS A 269 -30.21 -43.54 20.93
C HIS A 269 -30.26 -45.03 20.55
N ASN A 270 -29.26 -45.50 19.80
CA ASN A 270 -29.11 -46.91 19.46
C ASN A 270 -28.94 -47.78 20.71
N GLU A 271 -28.18 -47.31 21.71
CA GLU A 271 -28.06 -48.01 22.99
C GLU A 271 -29.42 -48.14 23.67
N ILE A 272 -30.20 -47.05 23.79
CA ILE A 272 -31.55 -47.07 24.37
C ILE A 272 -32.47 -48.04 23.61
N LEU A 273 -32.48 -47.97 22.27
CA LEU A 273 -33.28 -48.88 21.44
C LEU A 273 -32.89 -50.34 21.64
N THR A 274 -31.59 -50.62 21.75
CA THR A 274 -31.07 -51.96 22.02
C THR A 274 -31.54 -52.48 23.38
N GLN A 275 -31.51 -51.62 24.41
CA GLN A 275 -32.02 -51.96 25.75
C GLN A 275 -33.53 -52.24 25.73
N GLN A 276 -34.32 -51.40 25.05
CA GLN A 276 -35.78 -51.60 24.90
C GLN A 276 -36.13 -52.87 24.11
N LEU A 277 -35.32 -53.23 23.12
CA LEU A 277 -35.48 -54.46 22.37
C LEU A 277 -35.30 -55.70 23.28
N ALA A 278 -34.29 -55.68 24.16
CA ALA A 278 -34.12 -56.73 25.16
C ALA A 278 -35.32 -56.82 26.12
N ASP A 279 -35.83 -55.68 26.61
CA ASP A 279 -37.00 -55.66 27.49
C ASP A 279 -38.25 -56.20 26.79
N THR A 280 -38.39 -55.93 25.49
CA THR A 280 -39.50 -56.44 24.67
C THR A 280 -39.42 -57.97 24.53
N HIS A 281 -38.25 -58.51 24.19
CA HIS A 281 -38.03 -59.96 24.15
C HIS A 281 -38.26 -60.61 25.51
N TYR A 282 -37.82 -59.99 26.60
CA TYR A 282 -38.07 -60.49 27.96
C TYR A 282 -39.58 -60.61 28.24
N ASN A 283 -40.34 -59.55 27.96
CA ASN A 283 -41.78 -59.53 28.16
C ASN A 283 -42.51 -60.56 27.27
N MET A 284 -42.04 -60.78 26.03
CA MET A 284 -42.55 -61.85 25.17
C MET A 284 -42.27 -63.23 25.74
N GLY A 285 -41.08 -63.45 26.32
CA GLY A 285 -40.72 -64.66 27.05
C GLY A 285 -41.69 -64.94 28.20
N VAL A 286 -41.97 -63.92 29.02
CA VAL A 286 -42.93 -64.01 30.14
C VAL A 286 -44.33 -64.36 29.63
N LEU A 287 -44.79 -63.69 28.56
CA LEU A 287 -46.11 -63.95 27.98
C LEU A 287 -46.22 -65.40 27.44
N PHE A 288 -45.19 -65.92 26.78
CA PHE A 288 -45.19 -67.29 26.30
C PHE A 288 -45.16 -68.32 27.43
N CYS A 289 -44.46 -68.05 28.54
CA CYS A 289 -44.55 -68.87 29.74
C CYS A 289 -45.99 -68.91 30.29
N GLY A 290 -46.67 -67.77 30.36
CA GLY A 290 -48.08 -67.70 30.78
C GLY A 290 -49.06 -68.43 29.85
N GLN A 291 -48.65 -68.70 28.60
CA GLN A 291 -49.37 -69.52 27.64
C GLN A 291 -48.89 -70.97 27.57
N GLU A 292 -48.00 -71.39 28.46
CA GLU A 292 -47.34 -72.72 28.48
C GLU A 292 -46.58 -73.06 27.19
N LYS A 293 -46.17 -72.05 26.41
CA LYS A 293 -45.40 -72.20 25.16
C LYS A 293 -43.90 -72.08 25.43
N PHE A 294 -43.38 -72.99 26.24
CA PHE A 294 -42.04 -72.92 26.82
C PHE A 294 -40.89 -72.83 25.81
N ARG A 295 -40.96 -73.54 24.68
CA ARG A 295 -39.93 -73.44 23.62
C ARG A 295 -39.84 -72.06 22.98
N LYS A 296 -40.98 -71.37 22.85
CA LYS A 296 -41.00 -69.99 22.35
C LYS A 296 -40.46 -69.05 23.42
N ALA A 297 -40.81 -69.26 24.68
CA ALA A 297 -40.26 -68.48 25.79
C ALA A 297 -38.74 -68.59 25.88
N ILE A 298 -38.18 -69.80 25.74
CA ILE A 298 -36.72 -70.02 25.67
C ILE A 298 -36.11 -69.18 24.55
N ALA A 299 -36.65 -69.27 23.34
CA ALA A 299 -36.12 -68.53 22.20
C ALA A 299 -36.12 -67.02 22.44
N GLU A 300 -37.16 -66.47 23.06
CA GLU A 300 -37.23 -65.03 23.40
C GLU A 300 -36.23 -64.65 24.50
N TYR A 301 -36.11 -65.42 25.57
CA TYR A 301 -35.11 -65.16 26.62
C TYR A 301 -33.67 -65.30 26.12
N GLU A 302 -33.39 -66.22 25.19
CA GLU A 302 -32.08 -66.29 24.53
C GLU A 302 -31.79 -65.03 23.70
N GLN A 303 -32.79 -64.36 23.12
CA GLN A 303 -32.58 -63.05 22.47
C GLN A 303 -32.27 -61.97 23.50
N VAL A 304 -32.89 -62.01 24.69
CA VAL A 304 -32.52 -61.11 25.79
C VAL A 304 -31.04 -61.28 26.13
N LEU A 305 -30.55 -62.52 26.28
CA LEU A 305 -29.15 -62.78 26.63
C LEU A 305 -28.16 -62.46 25.51
N LYS A 306 -28.58 -62.45 24.25
CA LYS A 306 -27.75 -61.92 23.16
C LYS A 306 -27.53 -60.42 23.26
N ILE A 307 -28.49 -59.69 23.83
CA ILE A 307 -28.45 -58.23 23.94
C ILE A 307 -27.91 -57.78 25.32
N LYS A 308 -28.34 -58.45 26.38
CA LYS A 308 -27.97 -58.28 27.79
C LYS A 308 -27.47 -59.63 28.33
N PRO A 309 -26.20 -60.01 28.12
CA PRO A 309 -25.67 -61.32 28.52
C PRO A 309 -25.76 -61.62 30.02
N THR A 310 -25.93 -60.58 30.85
CA THR A 310 -26.00 -60.68 32.31
C THR A 310 -27.39 -60.40 32.85
N ASP A 311 -28.43 -60.48 32.01
CA ASP A 311 -29.82 -60.32 32.45
C ASP A 311 -30.23 -61.48 33.36
N LYS A 312 -30.14 -61.23 34.67
CA LYS A 312 -30.34 -62.26 35.68
C LYS A 312 -31.75 -62.86 35.65
N ASP A 313 -32.75 -62.09 35.26
CA ASP A 313 -34.14 -62.54 35.26
C ASP A 313 -34.38 -63.47 34.07
N ALA A 314 -33.86 -63.15 32.89
CA ALA A 314 -33.89 -64.04 31.73
C ALA A 314 -33.09 -65.34 31.99
N ILE A 315 -31.90 -65.25 32.59
CA ILE A 315 -31.08 -66.43 32.95
C ILE A 315 -31.84 -67.33 33.94
N TYR A 316 -32.44 -66.75 34.98
CA TYR A 316 -33.20 -67.52 35.96
C TYR A 316 -34.43 -68.19 35.34
N ASN A 317 -35.18 -67.46 34.50
CA ASN A 317 -36.36 -67.99 33.82
C ASN A 317 -36.00 -69.12 32.84
N LEU A 318 -34.88 -69.03 32.13
CA LEU A 318 -34.36 -70.15 31.33
C LEU A 318 -34.03 -71.36 32.19
N GLY A 319 -33.34 -71.17 33.31
CA GLY A 319 -33.05 -72.24 34.27
C GLY A 319 -34.32 -72.94 34.77
N LEU A 320 -35.37 -72.17 35.11
CA LEU A 320 -36.67 -72.70 35.53
C LEU A 320 -37.35 -73.51 34.44
N ILE A 321 -37.41 -72.98 33.21
CA ILE A 321 -38.06 -73.67 32.09
C ILE A 321 -37.35 -74.99 31.79
N TYR A 322 -36.01 -75.00 31.77
CA TYR A 322 -35.24 -76.23 31.55
C TYR A 322 -35.39 -77.22 32.72
N ALA A 323 -35.53 -76.74 33.96
CA ALA A 323 -35.71 -77.58 35.14
C ALA A 323 -37.08 -78.26 35.19
N GLU A 324 -38.15 -77.51 34.92
CA GLU A 324 -39.52 -77.94 35.21
C GLU A 324 -40.29 -78.39 33.97
N HIS A 325 -39.96 -77.88 32.77
CA HIS A 325 -40.75 -78.10 31.56
C HIS A 325 -40.03 -78.89 30.47
N GLU A 326 -38.79 -78.53 30.11
CA GLU A 326 -38.00 -79.35 29.16
C GLU A 326 -37.30 -80.52 29.85
N VAL A 327 -37.18 -80.49 31.19
CA VAL A 327 -36.53 -81.51 32.04
C VAL A 327 -35.07 -81.79 31.62
N ASP A 328 -34.42 -80.78 31.04
CA ASP A 328 -33.00 -80.78 30.69
C ASP A 328 -32.19 -80.27 31.89
N ARG A 329 -31.80 -81.21 32.74
CA ARG A 329 -31.12 -80.90 34.00
C ARG A 329 -29.75 -80.28 33.81
N GLU A 330 -29.05 -80.62 32.74
CA GLU A 330 -27.71 -80.08 32.46
C GLU A 330 -27.81 -78.59 32.12
N LYS A 331 -28.74 -78.24 31.22
CA LYS A 331 -28.99 -76.83 30.90
C LYS A 331 -29.56 -76.05 32.07
N ALA A 332 -30.44 -76.65 32.87
CA ALA A 332 -30.96 -76.02 34.08
C ALA A 332 -29.85 -75.69 35.08
N ILE A 333 -28.93 -76.63 35.36
CA ILE A 333 -27.79 -76.41 36.24
C ILE A 333 -26.87 -75.33 35.67
N HIS A 334 -26.62 -75.33 34.36
CA HIS A 334 -25.82 -74.31 33.69
C HIS A 334 -26.38 -72.89 33.93
N TYR A 335 -27.64 -72.64 33.56
CA TYR A 335 -28.25 -71.32 33.75
C TYR A 335 -28.38 -70.92 35.22
N PHE A 336 -28.68 -71.86 36.12
CA PHE A 336 -28.69 -71.54 37.56
C PHE A 336 -27.30 -71.22 38.11
N THR A 337 -26.25 -71.85 37.58
CA THR A 337 -24.88 -71.51 37.96
C THR A 337 -24.52 -70.11 37.51
N GLU A 338 -24.86 -69.75 36.26
CA GLU A 338 -24.68 -68.38 35.76
C GLU A 338 -25.50 -67.36 36.58
N TYR A 339 -26.74 -67.69 36.92
CA TYR A 339 -27.59 -66.84 37.76
C TYR A 339 -26.94 -66.57 39.13
N ILE A 340 -26.43 -67.61 39.80
CA ILE A 340 -25.82 -67.49 41.12
C ILE A 340 -24.53 -66.65 41.06
N GLN A 341 -23.79 -66.69 39.95
CA GLN A 341 -22.63 -65.83 39.76
C GLN A 341 -23.01 -64.34 39.70
N ILE A 342 -24.20 -64.02 39.17
CA ILE A 342 -24.70 -62.65 39.04
C ILE A 342 -25.42 -62.19 40.31
N ASP A 343 -26.28 -63.04 40.88
CA ASP A 343 -27.06 -62.76 42.08
C ASP A 343 -27.05 -63.97 43.03
N ASN A 344 -26.11 -63.97 43.98
CA ASN A 344 -25.88 -65.09 44.91
C ASN A 344 -26.71 -64.98 46.21
N ARG A 345 -27.43 -63.88 46.42
CA ARG A 345 -28.06 -63.54 47.71
C ARG A 345 -29.58 -63.44 47.62
N SER A 346 -30.17 -63.62 46.44
CA SER A 346 -31.63 -63.64 46.28
C SER A 346 -32.24 -64.96 46.79
N THR A 347 -33.52 -64.92 47.13
CA THR A 347 -34.30 -66.14 47.45
C THR A 347 -34.30 -67.12 46.26
N ASN A 348 -34.33 -66.59 45.03
CA ASN A 348 -34.19 -67.38 43.81
C ASN A 348 -32.83 -68.08 43.74
N ALA A 349 -31.76 -67.46 44.24
CA ALA A 349 -30.42 -68.05 44.30
C ALA A 349 -30.36 -69.20 45.31
N GLU A 350 -31.04 -69.09 46.44
CA GLU A 350 -31.16 -70.18 47.41
C GLU A 350 -31.89 -71.38 46.79
N TRP A 351 -32.98 -71.13 46.06
CA TRP A 351 -33.70 -72.16 45.32
C TRP A 351 -32.84 -72.80 44.22
N ALA A 352 -32.14 -71.98 43.42
CA ALA A 352 -31.24 -72.42 42.37
C ALA A 352 -30.10 -73.30 42.92
N LYS A 353 -29.49 -72.91 44.05
CA LYS A 353 -28.49 -73.72 44.76
C LYS A 353 -29.06 -75.04 45.23
N ALA A 354 -30.25 -75.02 45.84
CA ALA A 354 -30.92 -76.23 46.30
C ALA A 354 -31.20 -77.19 45.13
N TYR A 355 -31.61 -76.66 43.98
CA TYR A 355 -31.81 -77.43 42.76
C TYR A 355 -30.50 -78.06 42.27
N ILE A 356 -29.43 -77.28 42.14
CA ILE A 356 -28.10 -77.76 41.71
C ILE A 356 -27.60 -78.85 42.67
N MET A 357 -27.59 -78.59 43.98
CA MET A 357 -27.12 -79.55 45.01
C MET A 357 -27.91 -80.86 44.98
N LYS A 358 -29.24 -80.77 44.79
CA LYS A 358 -30.08 -81.96 44.65
C LYS A 358 -29.60 -82.79 43.48
N TRP A 359 -29.52 -82.23 42.28
CA TRP A 359 -29.24 -82.99 41.06
C TRP A 359 -27.77 -83.41 40.90
N GLU A 360 -26.81 -82.64 41.38
CA GLU A 360 -25.40 -83.06 41.49
C GLU A 360 -25.24 -84.25 42.43
N GLY A 361 -25.94 -84.26 43.57
CA GLY A 361 -25.96 -85.40 44.50
C GLY A 361 -26.54 -86.68 43.88
N TRP A 362 -27.57 -86.56 43.03
CA TRP A 362 -28.13 -87.69 42.28
C TRP A 362 -27.18 -88.18 41.17
N GLN A 363 -26.51 -87.27 40.45
CA GLN A 363 -25.50 -87.66 39.45
C GLN A 363 -24.31 -88.38 40.09
N GLN A 364 -23.84 -87.92 41.25
CA GLN A 364 -22.73 -88.55 41.94
C GLN A 364 -23.11 -89.95 42.48
N LYS A 365 -24.33 -90.11 43.01
CA LYS A 365 -24.86 -91.44 43.39
C LYS A 365 -25.00 -92.35 42.17
N ALA A 366 -25.53 -91.87 41.06
CA ALA A 366 -25.68 -92.65 39.83
C ALA A 366 -24.31 -93.11 39.26
N LYS A 367 -23.31 -92.23 39.26
CA LYS A 367 -21.92 -92.55 38.85
C LYS A 367 -21.25 -93.58 39.77
N ASN A 368 -21.55 -93.54 41.08
CA ASN A 368 -21.01 -94.48 42.05
C ASN A 368 -21.70 -95.85 42.02
N VAL A 369 -22.90 -95.97 41.43
CA VAL A 369 -23.62 -97.24 41.24
C VAL A 369 -23.24 -97.92 39.91
N LEU A 370 -22.74 -97.15 38.95
CA LEU A 370 -22.27 -97.61 37.63
C LEU A 370 -20.76 -97.92 37.57
N ARG A 371 -20.02 -97.62 38.64
CA ARG A 371 -18.64 -98.07 38.91
C ARG A 371 -18.68 -99.26 39.84
#